data_AF-A0A1I6N173-F1
#
_entry.id   AF-A0A1I6N173-F1
#
_cell.length_a   1.000
_cell.length_b   1.000
_cell.length_c   1.000
_cell.angle_alpha   90.00
_cell.angle_beta   90.00
_cell.angle_gamma   90.00
#
_symmetry.space_group_name_H-M   'P 1'
#
loop_
_entity.id
_entity.type
_entity.pdbx_description
1 polymer ?
#
loop_
_entity_poly.entity_id
_entity_poly.type
_entity_poly.pdbx_seq_one_letter_code
_entity_poly.pdbx_strand_id
1 'polypeptide(L)'
;MADPRFAHTRRFAKKFKEDTDGSMTVLGLFLFVVSGILGALALDVTAMYANRTHLQVAADQAAHAALYNLRIGGKDHDEAKTAAIDVVQATLPIAGNGITVDADDIEFGIYDPATETFTADPTSRVAVRVITSFSDERSNAATTFLFRLIGRDSFQIFAQSTFATYTPDCFSDGFLAEGIVDMQNQNFFGAGLCVHSNIEVQLQVNNEFENGAIVSMPGGANTVVVPGDKIDDVSGLSDALADDEFDLRVLSRIENMLYQYQNPTGTDFPHPGVSGDEIGWPSYITDKIMRDLGTVSEIDSTTLTAGGVYYVNCSQPNKGLTISSGNGSSAQASVSDDTSATRQGKRAGSEDTRMQKNENNNGRNNRDDDTTDGDTGRGSEDALPVLSEVIVITPCDVKFGEGSVIENARVISLSQGDKSFQAPHGLSLGSLDSEGCEQNGAQLVTMGGVSFAADFAAFGSQIFTMGDIKFAATPGKPNDFKGTSMVSNGVIDMASHVNAQAGCNSASDDNDIQATFLKMVR
;
A
#
# COMPACT_ATOMS: atom_id res chain seq x y z
N MET A 1 36.33 -20.85 -103.82
CA MET A 1 35.49 -19.63 -103.78
C MET A 1 34.54 -19.76 -102.61
N ALA A 2 34.81 -19.09 -101.50
CA ALA A 2 33.91 -19.06 -100.34
C ALA A 2 32.91 -17.92 -100.52
N ASP A 3 31.62 -18.22 -100.36
CA ASP A 3 30.50 -17.30 -100.55
C ASP A 3 30.55 -16.15 -99.50
N PRO A 4 30.62 -14.87 -99.92
CA PRO A 4 30.79 -13.73 -99.02
C PRO A 4 29.60 -13.48 -98.08
N ARG A 5 28.46 -14.16 -98.26
CA ARG A 5 27.24 -13.95 -97.47
C ARG A 5 27.31 -14.47 -96.04
N PHE A 6 28.15 -15.47 -95.73
CA PHE A 6 28.28 -16.03 -94.38
C PHE A 6 29.36 -15.34 -93.52
N ALA A 7 30.24 -14.55 -94.12
CA ALA A 7 31.29 -13.83 -93.39
C ALA A 7 30.73 -12.70 -92.52
N HIS A 8 29.67 -12.04 -92.99
CA HIS A 8 29.00 -10.95 -92.26
C HIS A 8 28.20 -11.45 -91.05
N THR A 9 27.52 -12.59 -91.17
CA THR A 9 26.74 -13.22 -90.08
C THR A 9 27.64 -13.71 -88.96
N ARG A 10 28.79 -14.29 -89.30
CA ARG A 10 29.78 -14.76 -88.32
C ARG A 10 30.48 -13.59 -87.61
N ARG A 11 30.74 -12.49 -88.30
CA ARG A 11 31.27 -11.24 -87.69
C ARG A 11 30.26 -10.55 -86.79
N PHE A 12 28.98 -10.53 -87.17
CA PHE A 12 27.90 -9.97 -86.36
C PHE A 12 27.68 -10.78 -85.07
N ALA A 13 27.61 -12.11 -85.15
CA ALA A 13 27.49 -12.96 -83.98
C ALA A 13 28.71 -12.87 -83.04
N LYS A 14 29.92 -12.67 -83.59
CA LYS A 14 31.12 -12.47 -82.78
C LYS A 14 31.14 -11.10 -82.10
N LYS A 15 30.75 -10.03 -82.82
CA LYS A 15 30.58 -8.68 -82.26
C LYS A 15 29.52 -8.64 -81.17
N PHE A 16 28.38 -9.30 -81.36
CA PHE A 16 27.31 -9.36 -80.35
C PHE A 16 27.73 -10.15 -79.09
N LYS A 17 28.58 -11.18 -79.25
CA LYS A 17 29.15 -11.92 -78.12
C LYS A 17 30.25 -11.13 -77.38
N GLU A 18 30.94 -10.24 -78.08
CA GLU A 18 31.98 -9.35 -77.54
C GLU A 18 31.41 -7.99 -77.09
N ASP A 19 30.09 -7.77 -77.25
CA ASP A 19 29.41 -6.52 -76.90
C ASP A 19 29.18 -6.46 -75.38
N THR A 20 29.97 -5.64 -74.70
CA THR A 20 29.92 -5.43 -73.25
C THR A 20 29.10 -4.21 -72.87
N ASP A 21 28.50 -3.49 -73.82
CA ASP A 21 27.84 -2.19 -73.56
C ASP A 21 26.59 -2.34 -72.67
N GLY A 22 26.02 -3.54 -72.57
CA GLY A 22 24.93 -3.87 -71.63
C GLY A 22 25.39 -4.26 -70.21
N SER A 23 26.67 -4.50 -69.97
CA SER A 23 27.17 -5.01 -68.68
C SER A 23 26.92 -4.04 -67.51
N MET A 24 27.02 -2.73 -67.76
CA MET A 24 26.68 -1.69 -66.78
C MET A 24 25.19 -1.67 -66.44
N THR A 25 24.30 -2.04 -67.38
CA THR A 25 22.85 -2.12 -67.10
C THR A 25 22.50 -3.31 -66.22
N VAL A 26 23.19 -4.45 -66.42
CA VAL A 26 23.04 -5.64 -65.55
C VAL A 26 23.58 -5.36 -64.16
N LEU A 27 24.75 -4.72 -64.05
CA LEU A 27 25.30 -4.29 -62.76
C LEU A 27 24.39 -3.27 -62.06
N GLY A 28 23.84 -2.31 -62.79
CA GLY A 28 22.90 -1.32 -62.26
C GLY A 28 21.62 -1.97 -61.71
N LEU A 29 21.07 -2.96 -62.41
CA LEU A 29 19.91 -3.72 -61.94
C LEU A 29 20.25 -4.54 -60.70
N PHE A 30 21.43 -5.16 -60.66
CA PHE A 30 21.90 -5.89 -59.48
C PHE A 30 22.08 -4.96 -58.26
N LEU A 31 22.73 -3.81 -58.44
CA LEU A 31 22.90 -2.82 -57.36
C LEU A 31 21.57 -2.23 -56.91
N PHE A 32 20.61 -2.02 -57.81
CA PHE A 32 19.26 -1.58 -57.45
C PHE A 32 18.54 -2.63 -56.59
N VAL A 33 18.58 -3.91 -56.97
CA VAL A 33 17.97 -4.99 -56.19
C VAL A 33 18.64 -5.13 -54.82
N VAL A 34 19.98 -5.11 -54.77
CA VAL A 34 20.73 -5.18 -53.50
C VAL A 34 20.40 -3.99 -52.59
N SER A 35 20.34 -2.77 -53.14
CA SER A 35 19.97 -1.57 -52.38
C SER A 35 18.51 -1.63 -51.92
N GLY A 36 17.62 -2.17 -52.74
CA GLY A 36 16.22 -2.40 -52.39
C GLY A 36 16.05 -3.43 -51.25
N ILE A 37 16.85 -4.51 -51.26
CA ILE A 37 16.84 -5.52 -50.19
C ILE A 37 17.38 -4.92 -48.87
N LEU A 38 18.45 -4.12 -48.93
CA LEU A 38 18.95 -3.42 -47.74
C LEU A 38 17.93 -2.39 -47.22
N GLY A 39 17.26 -1.68 -48.12
CA GLY A 39 16.14 -0.79 -47.78
C GLY A 39 14.94 -1.53 -47.18
N ALA A 40 14.68 -2.76 -47.62
CA ALA A 40 13.63 -3.61 -47.06
C ALA A 40 13.89 -3.95 -45.60
N LEU A 41 15.13 -4.30 -45.27
CA LEU A 41 15.51 -4.55 -43.89
C LEU A 41 15.25 -3.32 -43.01
N ALA A 42 15.52 -2.11 -43.49
CA ALA A 42 15.26 -0.91 -42.70
C ALA A 42 13.76 -0.62 -42.53
N LEU A 43 12.98 -0.61 -43.62
CA LEU A 43 11.57 -0.21 -43.58
C LEU A 43 10.67 -1.26 -42.94
N ASP A 44 10.81 -2.52 -43.34
CA ASP A 44 9.89 -3.58 -42.92
C ASP A 44 10.15 -4.03 -41.49
N VAL A 45 11.41 -4.04 -41.03
CA VAL A 45 11.73 -4.33 -39.63
C VAL A 45 11.21 -3.21 -38.73
N THR A 46 11.34 -1.95 -39.14
CA THR A 46 10.77 -0.82 -38.38
C THR A 46 9.25 -0.92 -38.30
N ALA A 47 8.57 -1.27 -39.40
CA ALA A 47 7.13 -1.49 -39.42
C ALA A 47 6.72 -2.69 -38.54
N MET A 48 7.49 -3.78 -38.55
CA MET A 48 7.27 -4.94 -37.68
C MET A 48 7.36 -4.57 -36.20
N TYR A 49 8.39 -3.81 -35.80
CA TYR A 49 8.52 -3.34 -34.42
C TYR A 49 7.37 -2.40 -34.01
N ALA A 50 6.97 -1.48 -34.89
CA ALA A 50 5.82 -0.61 -34.63
C ALA A 50 4.52 -1.42 -34.40
N ASN A 51 4.24 -2.39 -35.27
CA ASN A 51 3.07 -3.26 -35.13
C ASN A 51 3.12 -4.11 -33.86
N ARG A 52 4.30 -4.60 -33.46
CA ARG A 52 4.49 -5.30 -32.18
C ARG A 52 4.18 -4.40 -30.99
N THR A 53 4.63 -3.15 -30.99
CA THR A 53 4.33 -2.19 -29.92
C THR A 53 2.83 -1.92 -29.83
N HIS A 54 2.14 -1.77 -30.96
CA HIS A 54 0.68 -1.63 -30.97
C HIS A 54 -0.04 -2.85 -30.39
N LEU A 55 0.39 -4.07 -30.75
CA LEU A 55 -0.15 -5.29 -30.17
C LEU A 55 0.14 -5.41 -28.67
N GLN A 56 1.32 -4.98 -28.21
CA GLN A 56 1.66 -5.00 -26.78
C GLN A 56 0.75 -4.07 -25.97
N VAL A 57 0.57 -2.82 -26.42
CA VAL A 57 -0.34 -1.87 -25.76
C VAL A 57 -1.76 -2.42 -25.72
N ALA A 58 -2.22 -3.05 -26.82
CA ALA A 58 -3.53 -3.69 -26.84
C ALA A 58 -3.62 -4.88 -25.88
N ALA A 59 -2.58 -5.71 -25.77
CA ALA A 59 -2.54 -6.82 -24.82
C ALA A 59 -2.59 -6.32 -23.36
N ASP A 60 -1.82 -5.27 -23.05
CA ASP A 60 -1.77 -4.67 -21.71
C ASP A 60 -3.13 -4.06 -21.31
N GLN A 61 -3.76 -3.32 -22.25
CA GLN A 61 -5.09 -2.76 -22.05
C GLN A 61 -6.16 -3.85 -21.90
N ALA A 62 -6.10 -4.90 -22.72
CA ALA A 62 -7.03 -6.03 -22.65
C ALA A 62 -6.92 -6.78 -21.33
N ALA A 63 -5.69 -7.12 -20.91
CA ALA A 63 -5.43 -7.85 -19.69
C ALA A 63 -5.86 -7.06 -18.45
N HIS A 64 -5.53 -5.77 -18.40
CA HIS A 64 -5.99 -4.89 -17.34
C HIS A 64 -7.52 -4.77 -17.34
N ALA A 65 -8.15 -4.49 -18.48
CA ALA A 65 -9.61 -4.35 -18.57
C ALA A 65 -10.35 -5.63 -18.20
N ALA A 66 -9.87 -6.80 -18.63
CA ALA A 66 -10.44 -8.10 -18.28
C ALA A 66 -10.40 -8.32 -16.76
N LEU A 67 -9.22 -8.17 -16.15
CA LEU A 67 -9.06 -8.41 -14.72
C LEU A 67 -9.78 -7.36 -13.86
N TYR A 68 -9.75 -6.09 -14.28
CA TYR A 68 -10.49 -5.00 -13.60
C TYR A 68 -12.00 -5.26 -13.60
N ASN A 69 -12.59 -5.56 -14.77
CA ASN A 69 -14.03 -5.79 -14.87
C ASN A 69 -14.47 -7.06 -14.14
N LEU A 70 -13.63 -8.10 -14.15
CA LEU A 70 -13.89 -9.31 -13.38
C LEU A 70 -13.82 -9.03 -11.88
N ARG A 71 -12.72 -8.43 -11.42
CA ARG A 71 -12.40 -8.33 -9.99
C ARG A 71 -13.16 -7.19 -9.32
N ILE A 72 -13.07 -6.00 -9.88
CA ILE A 72 -13.57 -4.74 -9.31
C ILE A 72 -14.97 -4.42 -9.82
N GLY A 73 -15.19 -4.63 -11.12
CA GLY A 73 -16.49 -4.44 -11.76
C GLY A 73 -17.53 -5.51 -11.38
N GLY A 74 -17.13 -6.59 -10.71
CA GLY A 74 -18.03 -7.66 -10.28
C GLY A 74 -18.68 -8.47 -11.41
N LYS A 75 -18.17 -8.35 -12.64
CA LYS A 75 -18.72 -9.03 -13.81
C LYS A 75 -18.37 -10.53 -13.80
N ASP A 76 -19.09 -11.30 -14.63
CA ASP A 76 -18.69 -12.68 -14.94
C ASP A 76 -17.55 -12.72 -15.98
N HIS A 77 -16.93 -13.88 -16.15
CA HIS A 77 -15.79 -14.10 -17.04
C HIS A 77 -16.11 -13.73 -18.49
N ASP A 78 -17.28 -14.11 -19.00
CA ASP A 78 -17.68 -13.81 -20.38
C ASP A 78 -17.92 -12.30 -20.60
N GLU A 79 -18.54 -11.63 -19.62
CA GLU A 79 -18.74 -10.19 -19.64
C GLU A 79 -17.42 -9.42 -19.52
N ALA A 80 -16.48 -9.93 -18.71
CA ALA A 80 -15.15 -9.37 -18.57
C ALA A 80 -14.33 -9.52 -19.86
N LYS A 81 -14.41 -10.68 -20.54
CA LYS A 81 -13.81 -10.90 -21.86
C LYS A 81 -14.36 -9.92 -22.90
N THR A 82 -15.68 -9.75 -22.92
CA THR A 82 -16.35 -8.81 -23.83
C THR A 82 -15.87 -7.37 -23.60
N ALA A 83 -15.84 -6.94 -22.33
CA ALA A 83 -15.36 -5.60 -21.97
C ALA A 83 -13.89 -5.36 -22.35
N ALA A 84 -13.03 -6.39 -22.24
CA ALA A 84 -11.64 -6.29 -22.67
C ALA A 84 -11.52 -6.14 -24.19
N ILE A 85 -12.31 -6.88 -24.97
CA ILE A 85 -12.37 -6.78 -26.43
C ILE A 85 -12.84 -5.37 -26.83
N ASP A 86 -13.85 -4.81 -26.16
CA ASP A 86 -14.35 -3.46 -26.45
C ASP A 86 -13.26 -2.38 -26.26
N VAL A 87 -12.44 -2.50 -25.20
CA VAL A 87 -11.31 -1.61 -24.95
C VAL A 87 -10.26 -1.73 -26.06
N VAL A 88 -9.92 -2.95 -26.49
CA VAL A 88 -8.98 -3.15 -27.60
C VAL A 88 -9.53 -2.59 -28.90
N GLN A 89 -10.81 -2.77 -29.21
CA GLN A 89 -11.41 -2.25 -30.43
C GLN A 89 -11.42 -0.71 -30.49
N ALA A 90 -11.44 -0.04 -29.34
CA ALA A 90 -11.30 1.42 -29.27
C ALA A 90 -9.88 1.88 -29.65
N THR A 91 -8.85 1.12 -29.28
CA THR A 91 -7.44 1.45 -29.57
C THR A 91 -6.97 0.93 -30.93
N LEU A 92 -7.40 -0.27 -31.31
CA LEU A 92 -7.12 -0.95 -32.58
C LEU A 92 -8.43 -1.34 -33.27
N PRO A 93 -9.03 -0.42 -34.05
CA PRO A 93 -10.26 -0.71 -34.78
C PRO A 93 -10.09 -1.82 -35.81
N ILE A 94 -11.10 -2.68 -35.90
CA ILE A 94 -11.17 -3.82 -36.82
C ILE A 94 -11.00 -3.38 -38.28
N ALA A 95 -11.52 -2.21 -38.65
CA ALA A 95 -11.49 -1.69 -40.01
C ALA A 95 -10.07 -1.48 -40.58
N GLY A 96 -9.05 -1.30 -39.72
CA GLY A 96 -7.66 -1.14 -40.13
C GLY A 96 -6.78 -2.33 -39.81
N ASN A 97 -7.07 -3.06 -38.73
CA ASN A 97 -6.15 -4.04 -38.12
C ASN A 97 -6.73 -5.47 -38.06
N GLY A 98 -7.95 -5.70 -38.56
CA GLY A 98 -8.64 -6.98 -38.43
C GLY A 98 -8.95 -7.35 -36.97
N ILE A 99 -9.24 -8.63 -36.72
CA ILE A 99 -9.52 -9.15 -35.38
C ILE A 99 -8.19 -9.47 -34.70
N THR A 100 -7.73 -8.58 -33.81
CA THR A 100 -6.43 -8.71 -33.11
C THR A 100 -6.49 -9.53 -31.83
N VAL A 101 -7.68 -9.62 -31.22
CA VAL A 101 -7.97 -10.38 -29.99
C VAL A 101 -9.37 -10.98 -30.09
N ASP A 102 -9.51 -12.22 -29.64
CA ASP A 102 -10.78 -12.93 -29.49
C ASP A 102 -10.96 -13.37 -28.02
N ALA A 103 -12.16 -13.81 -27.64
CA ALA A 103 -12.48 -14.27 -26.31
C ALA A 103 -11.65 -15.49 -25.88
N ASP A 104 -11.23 -16.33 -26.83
CA ASP A 104 -10.37 -17.50 -26.60
C ASP A 104 -8.93 -17.12 -26.29
N ASP A 105 -8.47 -15.92 -26.69
CA ASP A 105 -7.12 -15.45 -26.37
C ASP A 105 -6.99 -14.87 -24.95
N ILE A 106 -8.12 -14.73 -24.26
CA ILE A 106 -8.21 -14.22 -22.90
C ILE A 106 -8.40 -15.42 -21.97
N GLU A 107 -7.32 -15.78 -21.29
CA GLU A 107 -7.29 -16.92 -20.38
C GLU A 107 -7.21 -16.42 -18.93
N PHE A 108 -8.13 -16.90 -18.09
CA PHE A 108 -8.08 -16.68 -16.65
C PHE A 108 -7.22 -17.78 -15.99
N GLY A 109 -6.59 -17.46 -14.87
CA GLY A 109 -5.70 -18.39 -14.21
C GLY A 109 -5.13 -17.90 -12.90
N ILE A 110 -4.13 -18.63 -12.40
CA ILE A 110 -3.37 -18.32 -11.20
C ILE A 110 -1.95 -18.01 -11.62
N TYR A 111 -1.39 -16.94 -11.07
CA TYR A 111 0.01 -16.58 -11.25
C TYR A 111 0.77 -16.85 -9.95
N ASP A 112 1.83 -17.63 -10.03
CA ASP A 112 2.74 -17.86 -8.91
C ASP A 112 3.93 -16.89 -9.01
N PRO A 113 4.05 -15.91 -8.09
CA PRO A 113 5.13 -14.94 -8.13
C PRO A 113 6.51 -15.54 -7.80
N ALA A 114 6.58 -16.69 -7.13
CA ALA A 114 7.85 -17.32 -6.78
C ALA A 114 8.48 -18.06 -7.97
N THR A 115 7.64 -18.65 -8.82
CA THR A 115 8.08 -19.40 -10.01
C THR A 115 7.94 -18.61 -11.32
N GLU A 116 7.30 -17.44 -11.27
CA GLU A 116 6.93 -16.62 -12.44
C GLU A 116 6.13 -17.43 -13.48
N THR A 117 5.23 -18.30 -13.00
CA THR A 117 4.43 -19.17 -13.87
C THR A 117 2.95 -18.86 -13.82
N PHE A 118 2.35 -18.80 -15.02
CA PHE A 118 0.91 -18.71 -15.19
C PHE A 118 0.31 -20.08 -15.46
N THR A 119 -0.67 -20.47 -14.63
CA THR A 119 -1.45 -21.69 -14.81
C THR A 119 -2.90 -21.33 -15.13
N ALA A 120 -3.39 -21.77 -16.29
CA ALA A 120 -4.77 -21.50 -16.70
C ALA A 120 -5.77 -22.23 -15.79
N ASP A 121 -6.74 -21.47 -15.28
CA ASP A 121 -7.86 -21.94 -14.48
C ASP A 121 -9.08 -21.07 -14.83
N PRO A 122 -10.09 -21.63 -15.51
CA PRO A 122 -11.24 -20.86 -15.98
C PRO A 122 -12.15 -20.36 -14.85
N THR A 123 -11.96 -20.82 -13.62
CA THR A 123 -12.71 -20.37 -12.44
C THR A 123 -11.97 -19.32 -11.62
N SER A 124 -10.70 -19.10 -11.92
CA SER A 124 -9.86 -18.18 -11.18
C SER A 124 -10.22 -16.72 -11.48
N ARG A 125 -10.20 -15.90 -10.43
CA ARG A 125 -10.42 -14.45 -10.50
C ARG A 125 -9.18 -13.63 -10.11
N VAL A 126 -8.01 -14.27 -10.06
CA VAL A 126 -6.77 -13.66 -9.55
C VAL A 126 -5.75 -13.31 -10.63
N ALA A 127 -5.76 -13.95 -11.79
CA ALA A 127 -4.88 -13.59 -12.89
C ALA A 127 -5.52 -13.77 -14.26
N VAL A 128 -5.04 -13.00 -15.23
CA VAL A 128 -5.44 -13.03 -16.64
C VAL A 128 -4.20 -12.99 -17.51
N ARG A 129 -4.16 -13.84 -18.53
CA ARG A 129 -3.23 -13.74 -19.65
C ARG A 129 -4.01 -13.43 -20.93
N VAL A 130 -3.56 -12.41 -21.66
CA VAL A 130 -4.11 -12.07 -22.97
C VAL A 130 -3.04 -12.18 -24.04
N ILE A 131 -3.38 -12.82 -25.15
CA ILE A 131 -2.54 -12.93 -26.34
C ILE A 131 -3.17 -12.11 -27.46
N THR A 132 -2.41 -11.18 -28.04
CA THR A 132 -2.83 -10.43 -29.22
C THR A 132 -1.99 -10.85 -30.43
N SER A 133 -2.61 -10.90 -31.61
CA SER A 133 -1.93 -11.42 -32.79
C SER A 133 -2.30 -10.73 -34.10
N PHE A 134 -1.27 -10.56 -34.94
CA PHE A 134 -1.39 -10.40 -36.38
C PHE A 134 -0.97 -11.71 -37.02
N SER A 135 -1.91 -12.48 -37.55
CA SER A 135 -1.66 -13.79 -38.14
C SER A 135 -2.37 -13.95 -39.49
N ASP A 136 -1.84 -14.83 -40.34
CA ASP A 136 -2.49 -15.13 -41.61
C ASP A 136 -3.82 -15.87 -41.38
N GLU A 137 -3.92 -16.63 -40.30
CA GLU A 137 -5.13 -17.35 -39.87
C GLU A 137 -6.30 -16.39 -39.60
N ARG A 138 -6.01 -15.22 -39.02
CA ARG A 138 -6.99 -14.15 -38.76
C ARG A 138 -7.15 -13.17 -39.91
N SER A 139 -6.50 -13.44 -41.05
CA SER A 139 -6.48 -12.56 -42.21
C SER A 139 -6.05 -11.12 -41.90
N ASN A 140 -5.20 -10.94 -40.88
CA ASN A 140 -4.74 -9.64 -40.39
C ASN A 140 -3.21 -9.55 -40.26
N ALA A 141 -2.49 -10.45 -40.92
CA ALA A 141 -1.02 -10.46 -40.90
C ALA A 141 -0.44 -9.12 -41.36
N ALA A 142 0.67 -8.71 -40.73
CA ALA A 142 1.33 -7.45 -41.03
C ALA A 142 1.95 -7.51 -42.44
N THR A 143 1.42 -6.73 -43.37
CA THR A 143 1.92 -6.73 -44.75
C THR A 143 3.31 -6.11 -44.85
N THR A 144 4.18 -6.72 -45.63
CA THR A 144 5.49 -6.16 -45.95
C THR A 144 5.43 -5.20 -47.13
N PHE A 145 6.34 -4.23 -47.15
CA PHE A 145 6.56 -3.28 -48.21
C PHE A 145 7.56 -3.82 -49.24
N LEU A 146 8.85 -3.90 -48.89
CA LEU A 146 9.93 -4.24 -49.81
C LEU A 146 10.38 -5.70 -49.69
N PHE A 147 10.12 -6.38 -48.57
CA PHE A 147 10.36 -7.83 -48.42
C PHE A 147 9.56 -8.69 -49.43
N ARG A 148 8.52 -8.11 -50.04
CA ARG A 148 7.82 -8.71 -51.20
C ARG A 148 8.76 -9.01 -52.36
N LEU A 149 9.82 -8.21 -52.54
CA LEU A 149 10.85 -8.43 -53.57
C LEU A 149 11.63 -9.73 -53.38
N ILE A 150 11.67 -10.28 -52.16
CA ILE A 150 12.31 -11.55 -51.83
C ILE A 150 11.30 -12.67 -51.50
N GLY A 151 10.02 -12.48 -51.84
CA GLY A 151 8.97 -13.49 -51.67
C GLY A 151 8.45 -13.63 -50.24
N ARG A 152 8.53 -12.57 -49.42
CA ARG A 152 7.92 -12.51 -48.09
C ARG A 152 6.88 -11.40 -48.06
N ASP A 153 5.61 -11.78 -48.10
CA ASP A 153 4.50 -10.82 -48.27
C ASP A 153 3.86 -10.34 -46.96
N SER A 154 4.04 -11.11 -45.87
CA SER A 154 3.53 -10.81 -44.54
C SER A 154 4.48 -11.30 -43.44
N PHE A 155 4.32 -10.70 -42.26
CA PHE A 155 4.89 -11.18 -41.00
C PHE A 155 3.76 -11.51 -40.02
N GLN A 156 3.96 -12.60 -39.28
CA GLN A 156 3.12 -12.93 -38.13
C GLN A 156 3.76 -12.40 -36.86
N ILE A 157 2.96 -11.73 -36.03
CA ILE A 157 3.43 -11.06 -34.82
C ILE A 157 2.47 -11.42 -33.68
N PHE A 158 3.05 -11.84 -32.56
CA PHE A 158 2.33 -12.14 -31.33
C PHE A 158 2.88 -11.25 -30.21
N ALA A 159 1.97 -10.74 -29.38
CA ALA A 159 2.28 -10.08 -28.13
C ALA A 159 1.44 -10.70 -27.03
N GLN A 160 1.95 -10.69 -25.80
CA GLN A 160 1.25 -11.25 -24.65
C GLN A 160 1.41 -10.29 -23.47
N SER A 161 0.40 -10.27 -22.61
CA SER A 161 0.43 -9.56 -21.34
C SER A 161 -0.28 -10.37 -20.28
N THR A 162 0.31 -10.41 -19.09
CA THR A 162 -0.27 -11.10 -17.94
C THR A 162 -0.49 -10.08 -16.83
N PHE A 163 -1.68 -10.07 -16.26
CA PHE A 163 -2.00 -9.29 -15.07
C PHE A 163 -2.39 -10.24 -13.95
N ALA A 164 -1.91 -9.94 -12.75
CA ALA A 164 -2.24 -10.67 -11.55
C ALA A 164 -2.67 -9.72 -10.44
N THR A 165 -3.50 -10.23 -9.55
CA THR A 165 -3.80 -9.58 -8.28
C THR A 165 -2.63 -9.77 -7.33
N TYR A 166 -2.26 -8.72 -6.59
CA TYR A 166 -1.27 -8.79 -5.52
C TYR A 166 -1.69 -7.89 -4.35
N THR A 167 -1.20 -8.20 -3.16
CA THR A 167 -1.31 -7.32 -1.99
C THR A 167 0.08 -6.75 -1.74
N PRO A 168 0.30 -5.42 -1.85
CA PRO A 168 1.59 -4.82 -1.54
C PRO A 168 1.89 -4.93 -0.05
N ASP A 169 3.10 -5.35 0.30
CA ASP A 169 3.58 -5.38 1.69
C ASP A 169 3.51 -3.99 2.35
N CYS A 170 3.56 -2.92 1.54
CA CYS A 170 3.37 -1.55 1.98
C CYS A 170 2.05 -1.32 2.75
N PHE A 171 0.99 -2.09 2.48
CA PHE A 171 -0.28 -1.97 3.22
C PHE A 171 -0.26 -2.65 4.59
N SER A 172 0.68 -3.57 4.83
CA SER A 172 0.94 -4.13 6.15
C SER A 172 1.94 -3.26 6.91
N ASP A 173 2.99 -2.80 6.22
CA ASP A 173 4.13 -2.09 6.79
C ASP A 173 4.43 -0.81 6.00
N GLY A 174 3.70 0.27 6.29
CA GLY A 174 3.97 1.53 5.60
C GLY A 174 3.06 2.70 5.92
N PHE A 175 3.50 3.87 5.44
CA PHE A 175 2.77 5.14 5.51
C PHE A 175 2.31 5.52 4.11
N LEU A 176 0.99 5.48 3.86
CA LEU A 176 0.40 5.73 2.54
C LEU A 176 -0.59 6.89 2.62
N ALA A 177 -0.38 7.90 1.80
CA ALA A 177 -1.26 9.05 1.69
C ALA A 177 -1.74 9.27 0.25
N GLU A 178 -3.03 9.55 0.07
CA GLU A 178 -3.50 10.20 -1.17
C GLU A 178 -2.96 11.63 -1.25
N GLY A 179 -2.82 12.31 -0.09
CA GLY A 179 -2.23 13.63 0.03
C GLY A 179 -0.71 13.59 0.17
N ILE A 180 -0.16 14.61 0.84
CA ILE A 180 1.28 14.75 1.05
C ILE A 180 1.74 13.91 2.23
N VAL A 181 2.94 13.35 2.17
CA VAL A 181 3.64 12.83 3.36
C VAL A 181 4.75 13.81 3.74
N ASP A 182 4.60 14.50 4.87
CA ASP A 182 5.60 15.40 5.43
C ASP A 182 6.34 14.72 6.57
N MET A 183 7.66 14.60 6.44
CA MET A 183 8.55 14.03 7.43
C MET A 183 9.52 15.09 7.94
N GLN A 184 9.48 15.32 9.25
CA GLN A 184 10.46 16.16 9.93
C GLN A 184 11.84 15.47 10.01
N ASN A 185 12.67 15.80 11.00
CA ASN A 185 14.07 15.40 11.05
C ASN A 185 14.35 14.23 12.02
N GLN A 186 15.49 13.55 11.83
CA GLN A 186 15.98 12.49 12.72
C GLN A 186 15.05 11.27 12.74
N ASN A 187 14.43 10.98 11.60
CA ASN A 187 13.61 9.79 11.41
C ASN A 187 14.45 8.66 10.81
N PHE A 188 14.24 7.45 11.29
CA PHE A 188 14.86 6.22 10.80
C PHE A 188 13.78 5.31 10.22
N PHE A 189 13.99 4.85 8.99
CA PHE A 189 13.11 3.94 8.28
C PHE A 189 13.88 2.67 7.92
N GLY A 190 13.50 1.56 8.56
CA GLY A 190 14.13 0.25 8.41
C GLY A 190 13.78 -0.44 7.08
N ALA A 191 14.53 -1.50 6.77
CA ALA A 191 14.31 -2.30 5.57
C ALA A 191 12.89 -2.90 5.52
N GLY A 192 12.25 -2.86 4.36
CA GLY A 192 10.90 -3.39 4.12
C GLY A 192 9.77 -2.40 4.40
N LEU A 193 10.04 -1.26 5.03
CA LEU A 193 9.02 -0.23 5.26
C LEU A 193 8.78 0.60 4.00
N CYS A 194 7.50 0.84 3.68
CA CYS A 194 7.11 1.71 2.58
C CYS A 194 6.62 3.08 3.05
N VAL A 195 7.00 4.13 2.33
CA VAL A 195 6.39 5.45 2.38
C VAL A 195 5.85 5.78 0.99
N HIS A 196 4.60 6.15 0.90
CA HIS A 196 3.94 6.45 -0.36
C HIS A 196 3.06 7.70 -0.30
N SER A 197 3.12 8.48 -1.38
CA SER A 197 2.27 9.64 -1.61
C SER A 197 1.84 9.68 -3.07
N ASN A 198 0.55 9.91 -3.34
CA ASN A 198 0.06 10.14 -4.70
C ASN A 198 0.35 11.56 -5.21
N ILE A 199 0.88 12.46 -4.38
CA ILE A 199 1.19 13.85 -4.76
C ILE A 199 2.69 14.12 -4.65
N GLU A 200 3.20 14.18 -3.44
CA GLU A 200 4.61 14.46 -3.13
C GLU A 200 4.99 13.98 -1.73
N VAL A 201 6.29 13.71 -1.55
CA VAL A 201 6.89 13.38 -0.26
C VAL A 201 7.87 14.50 0.13
N GLN A 202 7.68 15.07 1.31
CA GLN A 202 8.54 16.12 1.86
C GLN A 202 9.42 15.54 2.98
N LEU A 203 10.73 15.81 2.92
CA LEU A 203 11.73 15.23 3.81
C LEU A 203 12.70 16.28 4.31
N GLN A 204 13.18 16.13 5.55
CA GLN A 204 14.36 16.84 6.05
C GLN A 204 15.65 16.03 5.84
N VAL A 205 16.79 16.73 5.77
CA VAL A 205 18.11 16.13 5.45
C VAL A 205 18.55 15.06 6.44
N ASN A 206 18.20 15.20 7.72
CA ASN A 206 18.68 14.31 8.78
C ASN A 206 17.82 13.04 8.95
N ASN A 207 17.19 12.56 7.87
CA ASN A 207 16.48 11.29 7.86
C ASN A 207 17.37 10.19 7.28
N GLU A 208 17.13 8.96 7.70
CA GLU A 208 17.91 7.79 7.32
C GLU A 208 16.98 6.68 6.82
N PHE A 209 17.29 6.16 5.62
CA PHE A 209 16.59 5.04 5.01
C PHE A 209 17.56 3.86 4.92
N GLU A 210 17.17 2.72 5.49
CA GLU A 210 17.93 1.48 5.36
C GLU A 210 17.71 0.86 3.97
N ASN A 211 18.65 0.04 3.52
CA ASN A 211 18.53 -0.67 2.26
C ASN A 211 17.32 -1.61 2.25
N GLY A 212 16.38 -1.37 1.35
CA GLY A 212 15.10 -2.08 1.26
C GLY A 212 13.91 -1.29 1.79
N ALA A 213 14.11 -0.10 2.39
CA ALA A 213 13.04 0.87 2.56
C ALA A 213 12.61 1.40 1.18
N ILE A 214 11.34 1.75 1.01
CA ILE A 214 10.81 2.25 -0.27
C ILE A 214 10.14 3.60 -0.03
N VAL A 215 10.49 4.60 -0.83
CA VAL A 215 9.82 5.90 -0.89
C VAL A 215 9.28 6.06 -2.30
N SER A 216 7.96 6.01 -2.44
CA SER A 216 7.30 6.01 -3.75
C SER A 216 6.36 7.19 -3.90
N MET A 217 6.40 7.81 -5.07
CA MET A 217 5.42 8.79 -5.51
C MET A 217 5.43 8.90 -7.04
N PRO A 218 4.35 9.38 -7.67
CA PRO A 218 4.34 9.63 -9.10
C PRO A 218 5.45 10.60 -9.50
N GLY A 219 6.30 10.20 -10.46
CA GLY A 219 7.44 10.99 -10.92
C GLY A 219 8.73 10.83 -10.11
N GLY A 220 8.70 9.98 -9.06
CA GLY A 220 9.86 9.56 -8.27
C GLY A 220 10.73 10.73 -7.81
N ALA A 221 12.03 10.69 -8.12
CA ALA A 221 13.01 11.69 -7.67
C ALA A 221 12.69 13.16 -8.07
N ASN A 222 11.78 13.40 -9.01
CA ASN A 222 11.43 14.77 -9.43
C ASN A 222 10.33 15.42 -8.57
N THR A 223 9.61 14.62 -7.78
CA THR A 223 8.47 15.07 -6.96
C THR A 223 8.74 15.00 -5.47
N VAL A 224 9.85 14.41 -5.04
CA VAL A 224 10.34 14.53 -3.67
C VAL A 224 10.89 15.92 -3.41
N VAL A 225 10.51 16.50 -2.27
CA VAL A 225 10.93 17.84 -1.86
C VAL A 225 11.83 17.72 -0.63
N VAL A 226 13.09 18.14 -0.80
CA VAL A 226 14.05 18.29 0.30
C VAL A 226 14.46 19.76 0.37
N PRO A 227 14.31 20.45 1.51
CA PRO A 227 14.70 21.85 1.63
C PRO A 227 16.15 22.10 1.20
N GLY A 228 16.32 23.02 0.24
CA GLY A 228 17.62 23.38 -0.33
C GLY A 228 18.13 22.44 -1.41
N ASP A 229 17.26 21.60 -1.99
CA ASP A 229 17.57 20.63 -3.06
C ASP A 229 18.67 19.64 -2.67
N LYS A 230 18.72 19.28 -1.38
CA LYS A 230 19.74 18.42 -0.77
C LYS A 230 19.34 16.95 -0.74
N ILE A 231 18.77 16.48 -1.84
CA ILE A 231 18.29 15.10 -1.95
C ILE A 231 19.43 14.08 -1.75
N ASP A 232 20.63 14.40 -2.27
CA ASP A 232 21.82 13.54 -2.17
C ASP A 232 22.43 13.52 -0.76
N ASP A 233 22.05 14.45 0.13
CA ASP A 233 22.53 14.50 1.52
C ASP A 233 21.72 13.57 2.43
N VAL A 234 20.56 13.07 1.99
CA VAL A 234 19.71 12.15 2.77
C VAL A 234 20.25 10.72 2.62
N SER A 235 20.58 10.09 3.74
CA SER A 235 21.20 8.75 3.71
C SER A 235 20.21 7.69 3.24
N GLY A 236 20.59 6.91 2.23
CA GLY A 236 19.81 5.78 1.69
C GLY A 236 18.61 6.16 0.83
N LEU A 237 18.28 7.45 0.71
CA LEU A 237 17.12 7.89 -0.07
C LEU A 237 17.22 7.52 -1.55
N SER A 238 18.40 7.65 -2.18
CA SER A 238 18.58 7.33 -3.60
C SER A 238 18.22 5.88 -3.95
N ASP A 239 18.47 4.97 -3.01
CA ASP A 239 18.21 3.54 -3.19
C ASP A 239 16.76 3.19 -2.84
N ALA A 240 16.13 3.98 -1.96
CA ALA A 240 14.73 3.82 -1.56
C ALA A 240 13.74 4.40 -2.57
N LEU A 241 14.14 5.37 -3.40
CA LEU A 241 13.23 6.06 -4.33
C LEU A 241 12.67 5.11 -5.41
N ALA A 242 11.34 5.10 -5.51
CA ALA A 242 10.59 4.39 -6.53
C ALA A 242 9.55 5.31 -7.20
N ASP A 243 9.21 5.02 -8.45
CA ASP A 243 8.12 5.66 -9.18
C ASP A 243 6.94 4.70 -9.20
N ASP A 244 5.93 5.00 -8.39
CA ASP A 244 4.71 4.19 -8.25
C ASP A 244 3.53 5.09 -7.88
N GLU A 245 2.32 4.60 -8.13
CA GLU A 245 1.04 5.27 -7.80
C GLU A 245 0.09 4.22 -7.22
N PHE A 246 -0.43 4.45 -6.00
CA PHE A 246 -1.37 3.53 -5.38
C PHE A 246 -2.77 4.12 -5.33
N ASP A 247 -3.72 3.45 -5.96
CA ASP A 247 -5.14 3.73 -5.77
C ASP A 247 -5.60 3.20 -4.40
N LEU A 248 -5.75 4.06 -3.37
CA LEU A 248 -6.04 3.68 -1.98
C LEU A 248 -7.51 3.22 -1.77
N ARG A 249 -7.99 2.31 -2.62
CA ARG A 249 -9.34 1.71 -2.58
C ARG A 249 -9.69 1.04 -1.25
N VAL A 250 -8.68 0.71 -0.43
CA VAL A 250 -8.89 0.23 0.95
C VAL A 250 -9.76 1.20 1.76
N LEU A 251 -9.67 2.51 1.49
CA LEU A 251 -10.47 3.51 2.17
C LEU A 251 -11.97 3.36 1.84
N SER A 252 -12.33 3.08 0.58
CA SER A 252 -13.72 2.77 0.23
C SER A 252 -14.20 1.44 0.82
N ARG A 253 -13.28 0.52 1.18
CA ARG A 253 -13.63 -0.74 1.85
C ARG A 253 -14.08 -0.57 3.29
N ILE A 254 -13.64 0.49 3.95
CA ILE A 254 -14.07 0.84 5.31
C ILE A 254 -15.60 1.01 5.38
N GLU A 255 -16.21 1.63 4.37
CA GLU A 255 -17.66 1.81 4.32
C GLU A 255 -18.41 0.48 4.21
N ASN A 256 -17.87 -0.47 3.43
CA ASN A 256 -18.42 -1.82 3.34
C ASN A 256 -18.31 -2.58 4.67
N MET A 257 -17.16 -2.46 5.34
CA MET A 257 -16.94 -3.04 6.66
C MET A 257 -17.95 -2.52 7.68
N LEU A 258 -18.14 -1.19 7.73
CA LEU A 258 -19.09 -0.56 8.62
C LEU A 258 -20.51 -1.04 8.35
N TYR A 259 -20.90 -1.13 7.07
CA TYR A 259 -22.19 -1.65 6.67
C TYR A 259 -22.38 -3.10 7.13
N GLN A 260 -21.34 -3.94 7.02
CA GLN A 260 -21.38 -5.33 7.48
C GLN A 260 -21.61 -5.44 8.99
N TYR A 261 -20.98 -4.58 9.79
CA TYR A 261 -21.16 -4.59 11.24
C TYR A 261 -22.55 -4.13 11.68
N GLN A 262 -23.12 -3.14 10.97
CA GLN A 262 -24.49 -2.70 11.20
C GLN A 262 -25.53 -3.71 10.69
N ASN A 263 -25.21 -4.42 9.61
CA ASN A 263 -26.10 -5.37 8.94
C ASN A 263 -25.37 -6.71 8.69
N PRO A 264 -25.23 -7.59 9.70
CA PRO A 264 -24.44 -8.82 9.58
C PRO A 264 -24.90 -9.78 8.48
N THR A 265 -26.18 -9.72 8.10
CA THR A 265 -26.79 -10.53 7.03
C THR A 265 -27.02 -9.74 5.74
N GLY A 266 -26.58 -8.49 5.67
CA GLY A 266 -26.73 -7.64 4.49
C GLY A 266 -25.83 -8.12 3.36
N THR A 267 -26.38 -8.18 2.15
CA THR A 267 -25.64 -8.59 0.94
C THR A 267 -25.46 -7.43 -0.05
N ASP A 268 -26.11 -6.30 0.18
CA ASP A 268 -26.10 -5.12 -0.69
C ASP A 268 -25.14 -4.07 -0.11
N PHE A 269 -23.86 -4.23 -0.44
CA PHE A 269 -22.79 -3.35 0.05
C PHE A 269 -22.76 -2.03 -0.73
N PRO A 270 -22.44 -0.89 -0.07
CA PRO A 270 -22.30 0.41 -0.73
C PRO A 270 -21.31 0.41 -1.91
N HIS A 271 -20.22 -0.33 -1.79
CA HIS A 271 -19.21 -0.52 -2.83
C HIS A 271 -19.13 -1.98 -3.26
N PRO A 272 -18.85 -2.28 -4.54
CA PRO A 272 -18.76 -3.66 -5.03
C PRO A 272 -17.65 -4.42 -4.32
N GLY A 273 -17.99 -5.52 -3.64
CA GLY A 273 -17.01 -6.37 -2.97
C GLY A 273 -16.03 -6.97 -3.98
N VAL A 274 -14.74 -6.83 -3.71
CA VAL A 274 -13.68 -7.54 -4.45
C VAL A 274 -13.40 -8.82 -3.68
N SER A 275 -13.46 -9.97 -4.37
CA SER A 275 -13.01 -11.25 -3.80
C SER A 275 -11.58 -11.08 -3.26
N GLY A 276 -11.14 -11.84 -2.26
CA GLY A 276 -9.78 -11.73 -1.69
C GLY A 276 -9.44 -10.47 -0.89
N ASP A 277 -10.31 -9.46 -0.86
CA ASP A 277 -10.21 -8.39 0.16
C ASP A 277 -10.67 -8.97 1.51
N GLU A 278 -9.79 -8.94 2.51
CA GLU A 278 -10.11 -9.34 3.89
C GLU A 278 -10.76 -8.16 4.63
N ILE A 279 -12.06 -7.99 4.41
CA ILE A 279 -12.90 -7.01 5.12
C ILE A 279 -13.67 -7.73 6.23
N GLY A 280 -13.12 -8.85 6.73
CA GLY A 280 -13.79 -9.81 7.59
C GLY A 280 -13.90 -9.38 9.04
N TRP A 281 -14.66 -10.19 9.79
CA TRP A 281 -14.65 -10.16 11.24
C TRP A 281 -13.28 -10.66 11.73
N PRO A 282 -12.60 -9.93 12.62
CA PRO A 282 -11.39 -10.44 13.26
C PRO A 282 -11.65 -11.78 13.96
N SER A 283 -10.64 -12.64 13.96
CA SER A 283 -10.66 -13.97 14.58
C SER A 283 -11.01 -13.96 16.08
N TYR A 284 -10.68 -12.87 16.79
CA TYR A 284 -11.00 -12.68 18.21
C TYR A 284 -12.48 -12.35 18.49
N ILE A 285 -13.29 -12.06 17.46
CA ILE A 285 -14.72 -11.76 17.63
C ILE A 285 -15.57 -13.02 17.54
N THR A 286 -16.14 -13.41 18.69
CA THR A 286 -16.98 -14.60 18.81
C THR A 286 -18.47 -14.27 18.78
N ASP A 287 -18.88 -13.10 19.30
CA ASP A 287 -20.26 -12.62 19.31
C ASP A 287 -20.45 -11.49 18.30
N LYS A 288 -21.05 -11.83 17.15
CA LYS A 288 -21.32 -10.89 16.05
C LYS A 288 -22.57 -10.04 16.27
N ILE A 289 -23.17 -10.09 17.46
CA ILE A 289 -24.32 -9.27 17.82
C ILE A 289 -23.83 -7.92 18.34
N MET A 290 -24.19 -6.86 17.62
CA MET A 290 -23.91 -5.49 18.04
C MET A 290 -24.73 -5.13 19.28
N ARG A 291 -24.05 -4.75 20.37
CA ARG A 291 -24.66 -4.33 21.64
C ARG A 291 -24.62 -2.81 21.74
N ASP A 292 -25.77 -2.19 21.87
CA ASP A 292 -25.87 -0.75 22.10
C ASP A 292 -25.67 -0.45 23.59
N LEU A 293 -24.60 0.27 23.92
CA LEU A 293 -24.31 0.76 25.28
C LEU A 293 -25.04 2.07 25.60
N GLY A 294 -25.77 2.62 24.62
CA GLY A 294 -26.46 3.88 24.72
C GLY A 294 -25.48 5.06 24.75
N THR A 295 -25.86 6.08 25.50
CA THR A 295 -25.12 7.33 25.60
C THR A 295 -24.19 7.31 26.82
N VAL A 296 -22.90 7.09 26.57
CA VAL A 296 -21.86 7.13 27.61
C VAL A 296 -20.74 8.08 27.22
N SER A 297 -20.11 8.72 28.20
CA SER A 297 -18.97 9.63 27.97
C SER A 297 -17.62 8.94 28.07
N GLU A 298 -17.58 7.74 28.67
CA GLU A 298 -16.36 6.99 28.95
C GLU A 298 -16.64 5.49 28.89
N ILE A 299 -15.72 4.74 28.29
CA ILE A 299 -15.67 3.28 28.30
C ILE A 299 -14.28 2.81 28.74
N ASP A 300 -14.25 1.63 29.36
CA ASP A 300 -13.04 0.98 29.86
C ASP A 300 -13.12 -0.53 29.62
N SER A 301 -12.04 -1.27 29.90
CA SER A 301 -12.02 -2.73 29.70
C SER A 301 -12.93 -3.51 30.67
N THR A 302 -13.49 -2.87 31.70
CA THR A 302 -14.41 -3.53 32.65
C THR A 302 -15.86 -3.48 32.20
N THR A 303 -16.20 -2.47 31.39
CA THR A 303 -17.54 -2.30 30.80
C THR A 303 -17.75 -3.17 29.56
N LEU A 304 -16.67 -3.70 28.99
CA LEU A 304 -16.68 -4.49 27.76
C LEU A 304 -16.32 -5.94 28.04
N THR A 305 -17.03 -6.85 27.41
CA THR A 305 -16.68 -8.28 27.36
C THR A 305 -15.93 -8.60 26.07
N ALA A 306 -14.83 -9.34 26.21
CA ALA A 306 -14.02 -9.85 25.11
C ALA A 306 -14.85 -10.65 24.10
N GLY A 307 -14.48 -10.55 22.83
CA GLY A 307 -15.15 -11.13 21.68
C GLY A 307 -16.45 -10.43 21.25
N GLY A 308 -16.76 -9.27 21.84
CA GLY A 308 -18.02 -8.55 21.61
C GLY A 308 -17.90 -7.31 20.70
N VAL A 309 -19.05 -6.91 20.17
CA VAL A 309 -19.20 -5.75 19.28
C VAL A 309 -20.10 -4.72 19.97
N TYR A 310 -19.62 -3.49 20.10
CA TYR A 310 -20.30 -2.44 20.85
C TYR A 310 -20.55 -1.22 19.98
N TYR A 311 -21.77 -0.71 20.05
CA TYR A 311 -22.14 0.59 19.51
C TYR A 311 -22.28 1.57 20.67
N VAL A 312 -21.55 2.69 20.60
CA VAL A 312 -21.55 3.72 21.63
C VAL A 312 -21.99 5.04 21.02
N ASN A 313 -23.10 5.57 21.50
CA ASN A 313 -23.64 6.85 21.06
C ASN A 313 -23.13 7.99 21.96
N CYS A 314 -23.13 9.22 21.45
CA CYS A 314 -22.67 10.37 22.24
C CYS A 314 -23.80 11.24 22.74
N SER A 315 -23.53 11.88 23.88
CA SER A 315 -24.46 12.80 24.51
C SER A 315 -24.74 14.02 23.65
N GLN A 316 -23.78 14.39 22.78
CA GLN A 316 -23.90 15.43 21.76
C GLN A 316 -23.00 15.09 20.56
N PRO A 317 -23.36 15.49 19.32
CA PRO A 317 -22.41 15.45 18.20
C PRO A 317 -21.18 16.30 18.53
N ASN A 318 -19.98 15.76 18.30
CA ASN A 318 -18.66 16.38 18.56
C ASN A 318 -18.27 16.56 20.05
N LYS A 319 -18.96 15.91 21.00
CA LYS A 319 -18.40 15.69 22.34
C LYS A 319 -17.87 14.27 22.41
N GLY A 320 -16.57 14.16 22.64
CA GLY A 320 -15.86 12.90 22.45
C GLY A 320 -16.18 11.83 23.49
N LEU A 321 -16.12 10.57 23.04
CA LEU A 321 -16.07 9.37 23.86
C LEU A 321 -14.66 9.21 24.41
N THR A 322 -14.51 9.05 25.73
CA THR A 322 -13.20 8.74 26.31
C THR A 322 -13.02 7.23 26.41
N ILE A 323 -11.92 6.69 25.87
CA ILE A 323 -11.53 5.31 26.05
C ILE A 323 -10.41 5.30 27.08
N SER A 324 -10.76 4.91 28.30
CA SER A 324 -9.84 4.86 29.44
C SER A 324 -9.42 3.41 29.66
N SER A 325 -8.50 2.91 28.84
CA SER A 325 -7.76 1.69 29.18
C SER A 325 -6.68 2.07 30.21
N GLY A 326 -7.10 2.24 31.46
CA GLY A 326 -6.24 2.41 32.64
C GLY A 326 -5.22 3.54 32.60
N ASN A 327 -5.57 4.68 33.19
CA ASN A 327 -4.57 5.49 33.88
C ASN A 327 -4.48 4.94 35.31
N GLY A 328 -3.26 4.73 35.84
CA GLY A 328 -3.09 4.52 37.27
C GLY A 328 -3.82 5.65 38.02
N SER A 329 -4.75 5.27 38.91
CA SER A 329 -5.56 6.12 39.78
C SER A 329 -6.68 6.96 39.13
N SER A 330 -7.89 6.40 39.18
CA SER A 330 -9.08 7.20 39.50
C SER A 330 -9.04 7.62 40.97
N ALA A 331 -8.79 8.90 41.26
CA ALA A 331 -9.26 9.53 42.50
C ALA A 331 -9.38 11.05 42.36
N GLN A 332 -10.47 11.51 41.75
CA GLN A 332 -11.35 12.50 42.39
C GLN A 332 -12.64 12.67 41.57
N ALA A 333 -13.55 11.70 41.73
CA ALA A 333 -14.97 11.99 41.56
C ALA A 333 -15.42 12.81 42.78
N SER A 334 -15.80 14.05 42.54
CA SER A 334 -16.54 14.88 43.47
C SER A 334 -17.88 14.22 43.80
N VAL A 335 -18.04 13.76 45.03
CA VAL A 335 -19.36 13.52 45.62
C VAL A 335 -19.53 14.50 46.76
N SER A 336 -20.33 15.53 46.46
CA SER A 336 -21.03 16.32 47.46
C SER A 336 -21.97 15.39 48.20
N ASP A 337 -21.76 15.17 49.50
CA ASP A 337 -22.88 14.86 50.36
C ASP A 337 -22.73 15.54 51.72
N ASP A 338 -23.84 16.17 52.09
CA ASP A 338 -24.05 17.05 53.21
C ASP A 338 -24.39 16.18 54.43
N THR A 339 -23.66 16.31 55.54
CA THR A 339 -24.23 16.26 56.91
C THR A 339 -23.17 16.46 58.00
N SER A 340 -23.25 17.63 58.63
CA SER A 340 -23.13 17.91 60.07
C SER A 340 -22.18 17.09 60.96
N ALA A 341 -21.17 17.75 61.55
CA ALA A 341 -20.98 17.84 63.01
C ALA A 341 -19.72 18.63 63.45
N THR A 342 -19.96 19.82 64.02
CA THR A 342 -19.31 20.40 65.22
C THR A 342 -17.78 20.56 65.38
N ARG A 343 -17.43 21.83 65.64
CA ARG A 343 -16.55 22.41 66.70
C ARG A 343 -15.09 22.79 66.37
N GLN A 344 -14.85 24.10 66.63
CA GLN A 344 -13.63 24.74 67.18
C GLN A 344 -12.39 24.72 66.26
N GLY A 345 -11.78 25.81 65.80
CA GLY A 345 -11.68 27.17 66.32
C GLY A 345 -10.24 27.42 66.80
N LYS A 346 -9.39 28.11 66.00
CA LYS A 346 -8.39 29.14 66.43
C LYS A 346 -7.28 29.40 65.38
N ARG A 347 -7.16 30.70 65.06
CA ARG A 347 -5.95 31.55 64.91
C ARG A 347 -4.71 31.07 64.11
N ALA A 348 -4.48 31.81 63.03
CA ALA A 348 -3.34 32.71 62.77
C ALA A 348 -1.89 32.26 63.09
N GLY A 349 -1.01 32.35 62.09
CA GLY A 349 0.43 32.42 62.29
C GLY A 349 1.23 32.29 61.00
N SER A 350 1.94 33.36 60.67
CA SER A 350 2.84 33.57 59.52
C SER A 350 4.28 33.14 59.86
N GLU A 351 5.14 33.12 58.83
CA GLU A 351 6.62 33.06 58.84
C GLU A 351 7.23 31.65 58.94
N ASP A 352 7.96 31.12 57.94
CA ASP A 352 9.14 31.57 57.17
C ASP A 352 10.49 31.16 57.83
N THR A 353 11.40 30.69 56.97
CA THR A 353 12.86 30.49 57.14
C THR A 353 13.50 29.29 57.89
N ARG A 354 14.23 28.51 57.06
CA ARG A 354 15.65 28.12 57.11
C ARG A 354 16.22 27.16 58.18
N MET A 355 16.70 26.02 57.65
CA MET A 355 18.02 25.40 57.78
C MET A 355 18.83 25.65 59.06
N GLN A 356 19.22 24.55 59.72
CA GLN A 356 20.59 24.35 60.21
C GLN A 356 20.96 22.87 60.31
N LYS A 357 22.03 22.50 59.60
CA LYS A 357 22.84 21.31 59.81
C LYS A 357 23.44 21.35 61.22
N ASN A 358 23.57 20.19 61.87
CA ASN A 358 24.62 20.00 62.84
C ASN A 358 25.09 18.53 62.84
N GLU A 359 26.37 18.35 62.54
CA GLU A 359 27.12 17.10 62.63
C GLU A 359 27.67 16.95 64.07
N ASN A 360 27.78 15.71 64.57
CA ASN A 360 28.97 15.23 65.28
C ASN A 360 28.82 13.76 65.76
N ASN A 361 29.76 12.90 65.29
CA ASN A 361 30.63 11.94 66.00
C ASN A 361 30.03 11.10 67.17
N ASN A 362 30.28 9.79 67.37
CA ASN A 362 31.50 9.01 67.18
C ASN A 362 31.28 7.51 67.51
N GLY A 363 31.88 6.60 66.71
CA GLY A 363 32.56 5.34 67.07
C GLY A 363 31.93 4.27 67.98
N ARG A 364 31.72 3.05 67.44
CA ARG A 364 32.60 1.88 67.66
C ARG A 364 32.17 0.66 66.85
N ASN A 365 33.16 0.04 66.23
CA ASN A 365 33.10 -1.20 65.45
C ASN A 365 32.76 -2.41 66.34
N ASN A 366 31.87 -3.29 65.85
CA ASN A 366 32.11 -4.72 65.97
C ASN A 366 31.62 -5.40 64.68
N ARG A 367 32.51 -6.19 64.09
CA ARG A 367 32.29 -7.03 62.92
C ARG A 367 31.47 -8.23 63.34
N ASP A 368 30.37 -8.48 62.65
CA ASP A 368 29.94 -9.82 62.29
C ASP A 368 29.44 -9.75 60.84
N ASP A 369 30.00 -10.65 60.05
CA ASP A 369 29.91 -10.83 58.63
C ASP A 369 28.73 -11.76 58.35
N ASP A 370 27.64 -11.23 57.78
CA ASP A 370 26.65 -12.04 57.06
C ASP A 370 26.02 -11.17 55.97
N THR A 371 26.46 -11.40 54.74
CA THR A 371 25.90 -10.82 53.52
C THR A 371 25.01 -11.87 52.89
N THR A 372 23.69 -11.66 52.95
CA THR A 372 22.76 -12.02 51.85
C THR A 372 21.46 -11.26 52.04
N ASP A 373 21.01 -10.68 50.93
CA ASP A 373 19.88 -9.80 50.75
C ASP A 373 18.56 -10.31 51.36
N GLY A 374 17.87 -9.39 52.03
CA GLY A 374 16.43 -9.45 52.15
C GLY A 374 15.79 -8.86 50.90
N ASP A 375 15.09 -9.69 50.14
CA ASP A 375 13.94 -9.24 49.34
C ASP A 375 12.77 -10.19 49.58
N THR A 376 11.99 -9.88 50.61
CA THR A 376 10.64 -10.42 50.76
C THR A 376 9.69 -9.53 49.98
N GLY A 377 9.30 -9.98 48.80
CA GLY A 377 8.03 -9.60 48.16
C GLY A 377 8.13 -8.45 47.16
N ARG A 378 8.57 -8.75 45.95
CA ARG A 378 8.14 -8.01 44.76
C ARG A 378 6.99 -8.77 44.10
N GLY A 379 5.79 -8.48 44.60
CA GLY A 379 4.54 -8.89 43.96
C GLY A 379 4.46 -8.28 42.56
N SER A 380 3.85 -9.06 41.66
CA SER A 380 3.43 -8.75 40.30
C SER A 380 3.41 -7.27 39.94
N GLU A 381 4.17 -6.92 38.90
CA GLU A 381 3.99 -5.68 38.14
C GLU A 381 2.51 -5.60 37.72
N ASP A 382 1.80 -4.60 38.25
CA ASP A 382 0.40 -4.33 37.95
C ASP A 382 0.27 -4.03 36.45
N ALA A 383 -0.18 -5.02 35.68
CA ALA A 383 -0.51 -4.86 34.29
C ALA A 383 -1.67 -3.85 34.16
N LEU A 384 -1.44 -2.79 33.38
CA LEU A 384 -2.47 -1.81 33.03
C LEU A 384 -3.67 -2.53 32.39
N PRO A 385 -4.93 -2.15 32.68
CA PRO A 385 -6.08 -2.75 32.02
C PRO A 385 -6.09 -2.38 30.54
N VAL A 386 -5.66 -3.32 29.71
CA VAL A 386 -5.63 -3.22 28.24
C VAL A 386 -7.04 -3.34 27.67
N LEU A 387 -7.37 -2.50 26.70
CA LEU A 387 -8.58 -2.70 25.89
C LEU A 387 -8.30 -3.79 24.86
N SER A 388 -8.95 -4.94 24.99
CA SER A 388 -8.68 -6.08 24.10
C SER A 388 -9.87 -6.90 23.65
N GLU A 389 -9.71 -7.53 22.48
CA GLU A 389 -10.64 -8.46 21.83
C GLU A 389 -12.03 -7.88 21.57
N VAL A 390 -12.14 -6.60 21.23
CA VAL A 390 -13.44 -5.93 21.04
C VAL A 390 -13.50 -5.08 19.79
N ILE A 391 -14.70 -4.93 19.24
CA ILE A 391 -15.01 -3.92 18.23
C ILE A 391 -15.84 -2.82 18.89
N VAL A 392 -15.39 -1.57 18.80
CA VAL A 392 -16.13 -0.39 19.26
C VAL A 392 -16.46 0.49 18.07
N ILE A 393 -17.75 0.77 17.86
CA ILE A 393 -18.25 1.63 16.78
C ILE A 393 -18.94 2.83 17.43
N THR A 394 -18.56 4.04 17.02
CA THR A 394 -19.14 5.26 17.56
C THR A 394 -19.22 6.36 16.51
N PRO A 395 -20.28 7.19 16.48
CA PRO A 395 -20.37 8.33 15.58
C PRO A 395 -19.57 9.56 16.07
N CYS A 396 -18.67 9.39 17.04
CA CYS A 396 -18.11 10.50 17.80
C CYS A 396 -16.59 10.55 17.74
N ASP A 397 -16.04 11.72 18.06
CA ASP A 397 -14.62 11.85 18.34
C ASP A 397 -14.26 10.93 19.51
N VAL A 398 -13.16 10.21 19.40
CA VAL A 398 -12.65 9.30 20.42
C VAL A 398 -11.38 9.88 20.99
N LYS A 399 -11.40 10.08 22.31
CA LYS A 399 -10.26 10.49 23.10
C LYS A 399 -9.71 9.30 23.85
N PHE A 400 -8.52 8.86 23.51
CA PHE A 400 -7.80 7.88 24.31
C PHE A 400 -7.30 8.53 25.59
N GLY A 401 -7.44 7.85 26.71
CA GLY A 401 -6.85 8.24 27.98
C GLY A 401 -5.32 8.28 27.89
N GLU A 402 -4.69 9.00 28.80
CA GLU A 402 -3.23 8.97 28.96
C GLU A 402 -2.74 7.55 29.25
N GLY A 403 -1.70 7.11 28.53
CA GLY A 403 -1.12 5.78 28.73
C GLY A 403 -1.97 4.61 28.21
N SER A 404 -2.99 4.89 27.38
CA SER A 404 -3.90 3.86 26.90
C SER A 404 -3.18 2.81 26.06
N VAL A 405 -3.45 1.53 26.35
CA VAL A 405 -2.95 0.38 25.59
C VAL A 405 -4.14 -0.35 24.98
N ILE A 406 -4.08 -0.55 23.66
CA ILE A 406 -5.12 -1.20 22.87
C ILE A 406 -4.50 -2.37 22.14
N GLU A 407 -5.05 -3.57 22.30
CA GLU A 407 -4.51 -4.81 21.76
C GLU A 407 -5.64 -5.67 21.18
N ASN A 408 -5.50 -6.25 19.99
CA ASN A 408 -6.56 -7.06 19.36
C ASN A 408 -7.94 -6.39 19.39
N ALA A 409 -7.99 -5.08 19.14
CA ALA A 409 -9.25 -4.35 19.15
C ALA A 409 -9.37 -3.45 17.93
N ARG A 410 -10.60 -3.30 17.44
CA ARG A 410 -10.94 -2.42 16.32
C ARG A 410 -11.82 -1.29 16.81
N VAL A 411 -11.32 -0.06 16.75
CA VAL A 411 -12.06 1.15 17.14
C VAL A 411 -12.42 1.92 15.88
N ILE A 412 -13.72 2.14 15.68
CA ILE A 412 -14.28 2.78 14.49
C ILE A 412 -15.01 4.06 14.91
N SER A 413 -14.52 5.21 14.43
CA SER A 413 -15.19 6.50 14.56
C SER A 413 -15.83 6.91 13.24
N LEU A 414 -17.11 7.28 13.27
CA LEU A 414 -17.81 7.87 12.12
C LEU A 414 -17.80 9.41 12.14
N SER A 415 -17.05 10.00 13.08
CA SER A 415 -16.86 11.44 13.10
C SER A 415 -16.06 11.87 11.87
N GLN A 416 -16.42 13.04 11.33
CA GLN A 416 -15.70 13.69 10.23
C GLN A 416 -14.83 14.85 10.75
N GLY A 417 -14.65 14.96 12.06
CA GLY A 417 -13.84 16.01 12.66
C GLY A 417 -12.35 15.81 12.37
N ASP A 418 -11.60 16.90 12.29
CA ASP A 418 -10.14 16.89 12.09
C ASP A 418 -9.37 16.13 13.19
N LYS A 419 -10.01 15.91 14.35
CA LYS A 419 -9.46 15.18 15.50
C LYS A 419 -10.41 14.09 16.00
N SER A 420 -10.90 13.29 15.04
CA SER A 420 -11.79 12.17 15.31
C SER A 420 -11.14 11.10 16.18
N PHE A 421 -9.82 10.88 16.04
CA PHE A 421 -9.03 10.23 17.08
C PHE A 421 -8.05 11.22 17.69
N GLN A 422 -8.00 11.23 19.02
CA GLN A 422 -7.03 12.03 19.76
C GLN A 422 -6.49 11.28 20.96
N ALA A 423 -5.19 11.41 21.20
CA ALA A 423 -4.53 10.89 22.40
C ALA A 423 -3.62 11.99 22.97
N PRO A 424 -3.74 12.33 24.26
CA PRO A 424 -2.98 13.42 24.86
C PRO A 424 -1.52 13.05 25.09
N HIS A 425 -1.19 11.78 25.33
CA HIS A 425 0.16 11.21 25.42
C HIS A 425 0.13 9.71 25.71
N GLY A 426 1.19 9.00 25.32
CA GLY A 426 1.45 7.62 25.76
C GLY A 426 0.51 6.57 25.18
N LEU A 427 -0.04 6.79 23.98
CA LEU A 427 -0.88 5.79 23.31
C LEU A 427 0.01 4.65 22.78
N SER A 428 -0.31 3.42 23.16
CA SER A 428 0.30 2.21 22.58
C SER A 428 -0.76 1.40 21.86
N LEU A 429 -0.51 1.10 20.58
CA LEU A 429 -1.32 0.19 19.79
C LEU A 429 -0.54 -1.10 19.58
N GLY A 430 -1.13 -2.23 19.97
CA GLY A 430 -0.45 -3.51 20.00
C GLY A 430 0.69 -3.57 21.02
N SER A 431 1.44 -4.66 20.93
CA SER A 431 2.50 -5.03 21.88
C SER A 431 3.68 -5.66 21.15
N LEU A 432 4.81 -5.78 21.85
CA LEU A 432 5.97 -6.55 21.38
C LEU A 432 6.17 -7.75 22.30
N ASP A 433 6.62 -8.86 21.73
CA ASP A 433 7.03 -10.03 22.48
C ASP A 433 8.47 -9.95 23.00
N SER A 434 8.92 -11.02 23.66
CA SER A 434 10.27 -11.10 24.21
C SER A 434 11.39 -11.08 23.16
N GLU A 435 11.06 -11.39 21.90
CA GLU A 435 11.98 -11.36 20.77
C GLU A 435 11.95 -9.99 20.04
N GLY A 436 11.06 -9.09 20.48
CA GLY A 436 10.86 -7.77 19.91
C GLY A 436 10.00 -7.79 18.65
N CYS A 437 9.18 -8.82 18.45
CA CYS A 437 8.24 -8.93 17.35
C CYS A 437 6.84 -8.49 17.75
N GLU A 438 6.12 -7.89 16.81
CA GLU A 438 4.76 -7.39 17.01
C GLU A 438 3.76 -8.50 17.35
N GLN A 439 2.90 -8.21 18.32
CA GLN A 439 1.78 -9.05 18.74
C GLN A 439 0.58 -8.20 19.09
N ASN A 440 -0.60 -8.80 18.94
CA ASN A 440 -1.88 -8.22 19.36
C ASN A 440 -2.22 -6.89 18.69
N GLY A 441 -2.04 -6.80 17.38
CA GLY A 441 -2.31 -5.60 16.58
C GLY A 441 -3.68 -4.95 16.83
N ALA A 442 -3.71 -3.62 16.87
CA ALA A 442 -4.95 -2.85 17.00
C ALA A 442 -5.27 -2.10 15.70
N GLN A 443 -6.55 -1.86 15.47
CA GLN A 443 -7.04 -1.26 14.24
C GLN A 443 -7.89 -0.04 14.55
N LEU A 444 -7.45 1.12 14.06
CA LEU A 444 -8.16 2.38 14.21
C LEU A 444 -8.69 2.83 12.86
N VAL A 445 -9.99 3.07 12.78
CA VAL A 445 -10.65 3.44 11.53
C VAL A 445 -11.51 4.67 11.76
N THR A 446 -11.30 5.73 10.98
CA THR A 446 -12.06 6.99 11.14
C THR A 446 -12.40 7.68 9.82
N MET A 447 -13.60 8.29 9.77
CA MET A 447 -14.05 9.14 8.66
C MET A 447 -13.49 10.58 8.73
N GLY A 448 -12.77 10.92 9.80
CA GLY A 448 -12.11 12.21 9.97
C GLY A 448 -10.60 12.07 10.14
N GLY A 449 -9.99 13.07 10.78
CA GLY A 449 -8.55 13.10 11.04
C GLY A 449 -8.13 12.47 12.37
N VAL A 450 -6.82 12.29 12.52
CA VAL A 450 -6.16 11.70 13.67
C VAL A 450 -5.10 12.66 14.19
N SER A 451 -5.09 12.89 15.50
CA SER A 451 -4.11 13.73 16.17
C SER A 451 -3.58 13.06 17.43
N PHE A 452 -2.42 12.42 17.34
CA PHE A 452 -1.73 11.84 18.49
C PHE A 452 -0.63 12.76 18.97
N ALA A 453 -0.59 13.00 20.28
CA ALA A 453 0.48 13.78 20.89
C ALA A 453 1.73 12.91 21.11
N ALA A 454 2.61 13.34 22.02
CA ALA A 454 3.86 12.69 22.34
C ALA A 454 3.69 11.23 22.81
N ASP A 455 4.74 10.42 22.66
CA ASP A 455 4.86 9.03 23.10
C ASP A 455 3.84 8.09 22.45
N PHE A 456 3.62 8.27 21.16
CA PHE A 456 2.81 7.34 20.37
C PHE A 456 3.69 6.19 19.87
N ALA A 457 3.26 4.96 20.16
CA ALA A 457 3.87 3.74 19.66
C ALA A 457 2.81 2.83 19.03
N ALA A 458 3.19 2.14 17.96
CA ALA A 458 2.32 1.19 17.29
C ALA A 458 3.10 -0.05 16.84
N PHE A 459 2.53 -1.21 17.11
CA PHE A 459 3.11 -2.52 16.84
C PHE A 459 2.05 -3.40 16.20
N GLY A 460 2.30 -3.92 14.99
CA GLY A 460 1.34 -4.79 14.27
C GLY A 460 -0.01 -4.12 14.01
N SER A 461 -0.07 -2.79 13.97
CA SER A 461 -1.31 -2.04 14.08
C SER A 461 -1.61 -1.26 12.79
N GLN A 462 -2.90 -1.10 12.48
CA GLN A 462 -3.33 -0.42 11.27
C GLN A 462 -4.21 0.80 11.60
N ILE A 463 -3.95 1.91 10.91
CA ILE A 463 -4.70 3.15 11.07
C ILE A 463 -5.21 3.57 9.69
N PHE A 464 -6.53 3.68 9.55
CA PHE A 464 -7.17 4.12 8.31
C PHE A 464 -7.99 5.40 8.55
N THR A 465 -7.72 6.44 7.76
CA THR A 465 -8.33 7.76 7.94
C THR A 465 -8.78 8.37 6.63
N MET A 466 -9.96 8.99 6.64
CA MET A 466 -10.41 9.84 5.52
C MET A 466 -9.92 11.28 5.64
N GLY A 467 -9.45 11.71 6.82
CA GLY A 467 -8.77 12.98 7.03
C GLY A 467 -7.28 12.80 7.29
N ASP A 468 -6.61 13.86 7.74
CA ASP A 468 -5.17 13.88 7.97
C ASP A 468 -4.74 13.02 9.18
N ILE A 469 -3.51 12.49 9.13
CA ILE A 469 -2.84 11.85 10.27
C ILE A 469 -1.73 12.78 10.74
N LYS A 470 -1.76 13.15 12.02
CA LYS A 470 -0.73 13.95 12.66
C LYS A 470 -0.27 13.29 13.95
N PHE A 471 1.03 13.09 14.11
CA PHE A 471 1.59 12.67 15.39
C PHE A 471 2.80 13.50 15.80
N ALA A 472 2.92 13.80 17.09
CA ALA A 472 3.96 14.69 17.63
C ALA A 472 5.18 13.90 18.15
N ALA A 473 6.35 14.56 18.12
CA ALA A 473 7.60 13.99 18.64
C ALA A 473 7.67 14.11 20.16
N THR A 474 8.31 13.12 20.80
CA THR A 474 8.77 13.25 22.19
C THR A 474 10.24 13.64 22.23
N PRO A 475 10.63 14.70 22.95
CA PRO A 475 12.03 15.00 23.19
C PRO A 475 12.74 13.86 23.95
N GLY A 476 13.73 13.22 23.32
CA GLY A 476 14.61 12.25 23.98
C GLY A 476 14.10 10.80 24.02
N LYS A 477 12.93 10.51 23.44
CA LYS A 477 12.42 9.14 23.24
C LYS A 477 11.86 9.03 21.82
N PRO A 478 12.29 8.05 21.01
CA PRO A 478 11.73 7.87 19.68
C PRO A 478 10.28 7.39 19.76
N ASN A 479 9.48 7.76 18.76
CA ASN A 479 8.20 7.09 18.51
C ASN A 479 8.52 5.79 17.76
N ASP A 480 8.30 4.65 18.40
CA ASP A 480 8.61 3.34 17.85
C ASP A 480 7.41 2.77 17.09
N PHE A 481 7.64 2.45 15.82
CA PHE A 481 6.69 1.75 14.96
C PHE A 481 7.32 0.47 14.43
N LYS A 482 6.63 -0.64 14.59
CA LYS A 482 7.04 -1.91 14.00
C LYS A 482 5.83 -2.64 13.44
N GLY A 483 5.90 -3.04 12.17
CA GLY A 483 4.78 -3.71 11.52
C GLY A 483 3.51 -2.85 11.49
N THR A 484 3.65 -1.54 11.25
CA THR A 484 2.53 -0.59 11.36
C THR A 484 2.16 -0.04 9.99
N SER A 485 0.85 -0.03 9.71
CA SER A 485 0.28 0.58 8.51
C SER A 485 -0.52 1.82 8.87
N MET A 486 -0.26 2.93 8.19
CA MET A 486 -1.10 4.12 8.28
C MET A 486 -1.50 4.56 6.88
N VAL A 487 -2.80 4.59 6.63
CA VAL A 487 -3.39 4.94 5.33
C VAL A 487 -4.32 6.13 5.50
N SER A 488 -4.02 7.22 4.79
CA SER A 488 -4.74 8.50 4.89
C SER A 488 -5.23 8.97 3.50
N ASN A 489 -6.48 9.42 3.41
CA ASN A 489 -6.92 10.19 2.23
C ASN A 489 -6.34 11.61 2.22
N GLY A 490 -5.93 12.12 3.39
CA GLY A 490 -5.37 13.45 3.55
C GLY A 490 -3.85 13.44 3.60
N VAL A 491 -3.30 14.33 4.40
CA VAL A 491 -1.86 14.45 4.66
C VAL A 491 -1.43 13.53 5.81
N ILE A 492 -0.21 13.00 5.74
CA ILE A 492 0.46 12.39 6.89
C ILE A 492 1.59 13.34 7.33
N ASP A 493 1.45 13.96 8.49
CA ASP A 493 2.43 14.85 9.12
C ASP A 493 3.15 14.09 10.25
N MET A 494 4.35 13.62 9.94
CA MET A 494 5.21 12.88 10.85
C MET A 494 6.19 13.81 11.54
N ALA A 495 6.16 13.81 12.87
CA ALA A 495 7.15 14.54 13.65
C ALA A 495 8.56 13.91 13.60
N SER A 496 9.48 14.52 14.34
CA SER A 496 10.88 14.10 14.46
C SER A 496 11.07 12.88 15.35
N HIS A 497 12.22 12.21 15.25
CA HIS A 497 12.60 11.05 16.09
C HIS A 497 11.66 9.85 15.93
N VAL A 498 11.17 9.59 14.73
CA VAL A 498 10.44 8.37 14.39
C VAL A 498 11.42 7.23 14.14
N ASN A 499 11.15 6.07 14.71
CA ASN A 499 11.85 4.82 14.42
C ASN A 499 10.82 3.83 13.87
N ALA A 500 10.74 3.73 12.54
CA ALA A 500 9.77 2.88 11.86
C ALA A 500 10.46 1.69 11.19
N GLN A 501 10.00 0.48 11.49
CA GLN A 501 10.57 -0.78 11.00
C GLN A 501 9.47 -1.67 10.44
N ALA A 502 9.81 -2.50 9.44
CA ALA A 502 8.91 -3.55 8.98
C ALA A 502 8.62 -4.56 10.10
N GLY A 503 7.48 -5.23 10.01
CA GLY A 503 7.10 -6.29 10.94
C GLY A 503 8.03 -7.49 10.87
N CYS A 504 8.07 -8.28 11.95
CA CYS A 504 8.66 -9.61 11.91
C CYS A 504 7.84 -10.58 11.05
N ASN A 505 6.51 -10.40 11.04
CA ASN A 505 5.58 -11.26 10.35
C ASN A 505 5.28 -10.67 8.96
N SER A 506 5.90 -11.24 7.93
CA SER A 506 5.65 -10.91 6.52
C SER A 506 4.32 -11.45 5.98
N ALA A 507 3.46 -11.95 6.86
CA ALA A 507 2.14 -12.46 6.53
C ALA A 507 1.15 -11.72 7.42
N SER A 508 0.31 -10.94 6.76
CA SER A 508 -0.99 -10.51 7.22
C SER A 508 -1.63 -11.50 8.19
N ASP A 509 -1.81 -11.08 9.43
CA ASP A 509 -2.67 -11.84 10.32
C ASP A 509 -4.09 -11.81 9.71
N ASP A 510 -4.86 -12.89 9.82
CA ASP A 510 -6.27 -12.99 9.36
C ASP A 510 -7.21 -11.87 9.92
N ASN A 511 -6.67 -11.01 10.78
CA ASN A 511 -7.33 -9.87 11.39
C ASN A 511 -7.16 -8.57 10.59
N ASP A 512 -6.15 -8.47 9.72
CA ASP A 512 -5.77 -7.23 9.01
C ASP A 512 -6.78 -6.84 7.94
N ILE A 513 -6.96 -5.52 7.77
CA ILE A 513 -7.78 -4.98 6.68
C ILE A 513 -6.90 -4.90 5.44
N GLN A 514 -7.25 -5.68 4.42
CA GLN A 514 -6.49 -5.75 3.18
C GLN A 514 -7.30 -5.33 1.96
N ALA A 515 -6.59 -4.75 0.98
CA ALA A 515 -7.12 -4.49 -0.35
C ALA A 515 -6.21 -5.10 -1.40
N THR A 516 -6.83 -5.72 -2.40
CA THR A 516 -6.13 -6.35 -3.51
C THR A 516 -5.87 -5.36 -4.63
N PHE A 517 -4.63 -5.34 -5.14
CA PHE A 517 -4.17 -4.50 -6.25
C PHE A 517 -3.98 -5.31 -7.52
N LEU A 518 -3.97 -4.63 -8.67
CA LEU A 518 -3.70 -5.26 -9.97
C LEU A 518 -2.31 -4.84 -10.42
N LYS A 519 -1.49 -5.80 -10.84
CA LYS A 519 -0.15 -5.54 -11.37
C LYS A 519 0.08 -6.33 -12.64
N MET A 520 0.75 -5.69 -13.58
CA MET A 520 1.31 -6.37 -14.75
C MET A 520 2.49 -7.23 -14.31
N VAL A 521 2.46 -8.50 -14.66
CA VAL A 521 3.51 -9.48 -14.39
C VAL A 521 4.10 -9.99 -15.71
N ARG A 522 5.33 -10.49 -15.67
CA ARG A 522 6.06 -10.89 -16.87
C ARG A 522 5.74 -12.30 -17.33
#